data_AF-A0A4W2INJ0-F1
#
_entry.id   AF-A0A4W2INJ0-F1
#
_cell.length_a   1.000
_cell.length_b   1.000
_cell.length_c   1.000
_cell.angle_alpha   90.00
_cell.angle_beta   90.00
_cell.angle_gamma   90.00
#
_symmetry.space_group_name_H-M   'P 1'
#
loop_
_entity.id
_entity.type
_entity.pdbx_description
1 polymer ?
#
loop_
_entity_poly.entity_id
_entity_poly.type
_entity_poly.pdbx_seq_one_letter_code
_entity_poly.pdbx_strand_id
1 'polypeptide(L)'
;MMGFWKHCLFCVSLVTALIFVFVCNNKLQENTNFLQASLSNASLLSEVCHQIFKGKSFCPKKNALKSTFSETTCHEYVAQSHYITETLSEEEAGFPLAYVMTIHKDFGTFERLFRAIYMPQNVYCVHVDKKATDTFKGSVKQLLSCFPNAFLASKMEPVVYGGISRLQADLNCMKDLVASEVPWKYILNTCGQDFPLKTNREIVQYLKGFKGKNITPGVLPPAHAIGRTKYVHHELLNPKNSYVIKTTKLKTLPPHNMTVYFGTAYVALTREFANFVLHDPLALDLMSWSTDTYSPDEHFWVTLNRIPGVPGSMPNASWAGDLRAVKWLDMEDKHGGCHGHYVHDICIYGNGDLKWLINSSSLFANKFELTAYPLTVECLELRLRERTLNQSEIAIQPSWHF
;
A
#
# COMPACT_ATOMS: atom_id res chain seq x y z
N MET A 1 8.73 -25.22 53.25
CA MET A 1 8.97 -23.79 52.95
C MET A 1 8.90 -23.40 51.45
N MET A 2 8.58 -24.30 50.50
CA MET A 2 8.53 -23.96 49.05
C MET A 2 7.11 -23.81 48.44
N GLY A 3 6.05 -24.21 49.15
CA GLY A 3 4.66 -24.09 48.66
C GLY A 3 4.05 -22.69 48.83
N PHE A 4 4.43 -21.97 49.89
CA PHE A 4 3.89 -20.65 50.21
C PHE A 4 4.34 -19.57 49.21
N TRP A 5 5.55 -19.71 48.65
CA TRP A 5 6.13 -18.74 47.72
C TRP A 5 5.55 -18.86 46.30
N LYS A 6 5.22 -20.08 45.85
CA LYS A 6 4.52 -20.31 44.58
C LYS A 6 3.09 -19.77 44.61
N HIS A 7 2.37 -19.93 45.73
CA HIS A 7 1.05 -19.32 45.89
C HIS A 7 1.10 -17.79 45.95
N CYS A 8 2.11 -17.20 46.59
CA CYS A 8 2.32 -15.74 46.55
C CYS A 8 2.62 -15.23 45.13
N LEU A 9 3.50 -15.88 44.37
CA LEU A 9 3.80 -15.50 42.99
C LEU A 9 2.58 -15.64 42.06
N PHE A 10 1.80 -16.70 42.23
CA PHE A 10 0.57 -16.90 41.45
C PHE A 10 -0.47 -15.84 41.80
N CYS A 11 -0.69 -15.57 43.10
CA CYS A 11 -1.61 -14.52 43.55
C CYS A 11 -1.16 -13.13 43.11
N VAL A 12 0.14 -12.80 43.13
CA VAL A 12 0.64 -11.51 42.63
C VAL A 12 0.47 -11.41 41.11
N SER A 13 0.66 -12.50 40.35
CA SER A 13 0.38 -12.51 38.90
C SER A 13 -1.10 -12.40 38.58
N LEU A 14 -1.96 -13.03 39.40
CA LEU A 14 -3.41 -12.98 39.23
C LEU A 14 -3.95 -11.60 39.62
N VAL A 15 -3.42 -11.00 40.69
CA VAL A 15 -3.78 -9.65 41.13
C VAL A 15 -3.26 -8.60 40.14
N THR A 16 -2.06 -8.75 39.59
CA THR A 16 -1.58 -7.86 38.51
C THR A 16 -2.38 -8.03 37.23
N ALA A 17 -2.75 -9.26 36.84
CA ALA A 17 -3.65 -9.49 35.71
C ALA A 17 -5.06 -8.94 35.96
N LEU A 18 -5.60 -9.09 37.18
CA LEU A 18 -6.91 -8.55 37.56
C LEU A 18 -6.89 -7.02 37.67
N ILE A 19 -5.81 -6.41 38.17
CA ILE A 19 -5.60 -4.96 38.15
C ILE A 19 -5.45 -4.49 36.70
N PHE A 20 -4.72 -5.21 35.84
CA PHE A 20 -4.58 -4.87 34.43
C PHE A 20 -5.91 -4.98 33.69
N VAL A 21 -6.70 -6.02 33.96
CA VAL A 21 -8.06 -6.20 33.42
C VAL A 21 -9.01 -5.14 33.98
N PHE A 22 -8.90 -4.78 35.26
CA PHE A 22 -9.73 -3.75 35.89
C PHE A 22 -9.36 -2.33 35.44
N VAL A 23 -8.08 -2.02 35.28
CA VAL A 23 -7.59 -0.77 34.69
C VAL A 23 -7.94 -0.71 33.21
N CYS A 24 -7.81 -1.81 32.46
CA CYS A 24 -8.26 -1.91 31.09
C CYS A 24 -9.78 -1.74 31.00
N ASN A 25 -10.59 -2.35 31.88
CA ASN A 25 -12.05 -2.24 31.89
C ASN A 25 -12.53 -0.86 32.34
N ASN A 26 -11.93 -0.26 33.36
CA ASN A 26 -12.30 1.09 33.81
C ASN A 26 -11.84 2.15 32.82
N LYS A 27 -10.62 2.03 32.24
CA LYS A 27 -10.26 2.85 31.08
C LYS A 27 -11.17 2.54 29.90
N LEU A 28 -11.61 1.29 29.69
CA LEU A 28 -12.58 0.95 28.65
C LEU A 28 -13.91 1.66 28.90
N GLN A 29 -14.35 1.78 30.15
CA GLN A 29 -15.67 2.29 30.55
C GLN A 29 -15.74 3.83 30.57
N GLU A 30 -14.70 4.51 31.05
CA GLU A 30 -14.55 5.96 30.86
C GLU A 30 -14.33 6.31 29.38
N ASN A 31 -13.53 5.51 28.66
CA ASN A 31 -13.35 5.72 27.22
C ASN A 31 -14.60 5.36 26.41
N THR A 32 -15.41 4.36 26.76
CA THR A 32 -16.62 4.01 25.97
C THR A 32 -17.70 5.07 26.07
N ASN A 33 -17.86 5.72 27.23
CA ASN A 33 -18.78 6.85 27.36
C ASN A 33 -18.29 8.10 26.60
N PHE A 34 -16.97 8.37 26.58
CA PHE A 34 -16.38 9.40 25.70
C PHE A 34 -16.50 9.02 24.22
N LEU A 35 -16.23 7.76 23.86
CA LEU A 35 -16.15 7.26 22.50
C LEU A 35 -17.51 7.10 21.81
N GLN A 36 -18.55 6.70 22.55
CA GLN A 36 -19.91 6.58 22.03
C GLN A 36 -20.55 7.95 21.72
N ALA A 37 -20.04 9.02 22.36
CA ALA A 37 -20.32 10.40 22.00
C ALA A 37 -19.36 10.98 20.93
N SER A 38 -18.22 10.31 20.63
CA SER A 38 -17.09 10.96 19.93
C SER A 38 -17.07 10.93 18.40
N LEU A 39 -17.87 10.07 17.76
CA LEU A 39 -17.71 9.81 16.33
C LEU A 39 -18.87 10.42 15.54
N SER A 40 -18.79 11.74 15.34
CA SER A 40 -19.58 12.48 14.33
C SER A 40 -19.05 13.89 13.99
N ASN A 41 -17.96 14.38 14.61
CA ASN A 41 -17.41 15.73 14.35
C ASN A 41 -15.90 15.66 14.01
N ALA A 42 -15.48 16.27 12.89
CA ALA A 42 -14.10 16.36 12.45
C ALA A 42 -13.15 16.97 13.50
N SER A 43 -13.63 17.97 14.25
CA SER A 43 -12.87 18.58 15.35
C SER A 43 -12.53 17.57 16.46
N LEU A 44 -13.40 16.61 16.70
CA LEU A 44 -13.22 15.60 17.74
C LEU A 44 -12.30 14.47 17.29
N LEU A 45 -12.38 14.08 16.01
CA LEU A 45 -11.41 13.18 15.41
C LEU A 45 -9.99 13.77 15.49
N SER A 46 -9.85 15.06 15.19
CA SER A 46 -8.57 15.77 15.30
C SER A 46 -7.99 15.69 16.71
N GLU A 47 -8.79 15.93 17.75
CA GLU A 47 -8.35 15.81 19.14
C GLU A 47 -7.93 14.37 19.49
N VAL A 48 -8.73 13.37 19.12
CA VAL A 48 -8.39 11.95 19.36
C VAL A 48 -7.07 11.58 18.68
N CYS A 49 -6.90 11.96 17.42
CA CYS A 49 -5.67 11.70 16.67
C CYS A 49 -4.46 12.38 17.30
N HIS A 50 -4.60 13.64 17.72
CA HIS A 50 -3.55 14.38 18.41
C HIS A 50 -3.14 13.70 19.73
N GLN A 51 -4.11 13.18 20.50
CA GLN A 51 -3.83 12.42 21.71
C GLN A 51 -3.09 11.10 21.41
N ILE A 52 -3.42 10.40 20.31
CA ILE A 52 -2.72 9.19 19.90
C ILE A 52 -1.30 9.48 19.45
N PHE A 53 -1.08 10.55 18.70
CA PHE A 53 0.26 10.99 18.33
C PHE A 53 1.13 11.33 19.56
N LYS A 54 0.51 11.76 20.66
CA LYS A 54 1.16 11.95 21.97
C LYS A 54 1.34 10.67 22.79
N GLY A 55 0.94 9.50 22.27
CA GLY A 55 1.16 8.20 22.90
C GLY A 55 0.00 7.69 23.76
N LYS A 56 -1.20 8.27 23.68
CA LYS A 56 -2.39 7.71 24.34
C LYS A 56 -3.01 6.59 23.52
N SER A 57 -3.48 5.55 24.20
CA SER A 57 -4.12 4.37 23.59
C SER A 57 -5.65 4.50 23.58
N PHE A 58 -6.28 4.28 22.42
CA PHE A 58 -7.74 4.24 22.26
C PHE A 58 -8.17 3.02 21.44
N CYS A 59 -9.36 2.47 21.73
CA CYS A 59 -9.92 1.29 21.06
C CYS A 59 -11.37 1.52 20.59
N PRO A 60 -11.63 2.36 19.58
CA PRO A 60 -12.96 2.42 18.98
C PRO A 60 -13.28 1.17 18.18
N LYS A 61 -14.59 0.88 18.11
CA LYS A 61 -15.16 -0.19 17.29
C LYS A 61 -15.92 0.32 16.06
N LYS A 62 -15.94 1.63 15.80
CA LYS A 62 -16.72 2.25 14.70
C LYS A 62 -15.90 3.32 13.98
N ASN A 63 -16.16 3.48 12.68
CA ASN A 63 -15.53 4.49 11.83
C ASN A 63 -16.13 5.87 12.09
N ALA A 64 -15.28 6.89 12.25
CA ALA A 64 -15.66 8.30 12.36
C ALA A 64 -16.16 8.86 11.03
N LEU A 65 -15.40 8.56 9.99
CA LEU A 65 -15.65 9.05 8.64
C LEU A 65 -16.52 7.99 7.96
N LYS A 66 -17.77 8.31 7.64
CA LYS A 66 -18.65 7.41 6.88
C LYS A 66 -18.51 7.71 5.39
N SER A 67 -18.54 6.67 4.55
CA SER A 67 -18.73 6.82 3.10
C SER A 67 -20.22 6.72 2.80
N THR A 68 -20.77 7.69 2.07
CA THR A 68 -22.17 7.77 1.61
C THR A 68 -22.29 7.34 0.15
N PHE A 69 -21.62 6.24 -0.21
CA PHE A 69 -21.54 5.77 -1.59
C PHE A 69 -22.86 5.21 -2.18
N SER A 70 -23.87 4.94 -1.35
CA SER A 70 -25.18 4.48 -1.81
C SER A 70 -26.13 5.65 -2.05
N GLU A 71 -26.52 5.86 -3.32
CA GLU A 71 -27.63 6.72 -3.80
C GLU A 71 -27.32 8.20 -4.12
N THR A 72 -26.06 8.59 -4.28
CA THR A 72 -25.69 9.97 -4.66
C THR A 72 -25.17 10.07 -6.09
N THR A 73 -25.37 11.22 -6.73
CA THR A 73 -24.74 11.52 -8.03
C THR A 73 -23.21 11.60 -7.87
N CYS A 74 -22.42 11.38 -8.94
CA CYS A 74 -20.96 11.47 -8.84
C CYS A 74 -20.48 12.82 -8.30
N HIS A 75 -21.13 13.92 -8.68
CA HIS A 75 -20.81 15.24 -8.16
C HIS A 75 -21.02 15.34 -6.64
N GLU A 76 -22.16 14.86 -6.14
CA GLU A 76 -22.46 14.84 -4.70
C GLU A 76 -21.50 13.91 -3.96
N TYR A 77 -21.22 12.72 -4.49
CA TYR A 77 -20.28 11.78 -3.88
C TYR A 77 -18.88 12.37 -3.74
N VAL A 78 -18.36 12.98 -4.82
CA VAL A 78 -17.03 13.61 -4.85
C VAL A 78 -16.95 14.72 -3.79
N ALA A 79 -17.99 15.56 -3.70
CA ALA A 79 -18.06 16.64 -2.71
C ALA A 79 -18.20 16.14 -1.27
N GLN A 80 -19.15 15.23 -1.00
CA GLN A 80 -19.41 14.67 0.33
C GLN A 80 -18.27 13.79 0.83
N SER A 81 -17.54 13.15 -0.07
CA SER A 81 -16.36 12.36 0.27
C SER A 81 -15.11 13.23 0.34
N HIS A 82 -15.21 14.54 0.13
CA HIS A 82 -14.12 15.49 0.24
C HIS A 82 -12.95 15.19 -0.71
N TYR A 83 -13.20 14.81 -1.96
CA TYR A 83 -12.11 14.66 -2.92
C TYR A 83 -11.54 16.03 -3.31
N ILE A 84 -10.22 16.10 -3.48
CA ILE A 84 -9.57 17.30 -4.02
C ILE A 84 -9.76 17.25 -5.54
N THR A 85 -10.45 18.25 -6.08
CA THR A 85 -10.91 18.29 -7.48
C THR A 85 -10.11 19.25 -8.35
N GLU A 86 -9.15 19.99 -7.78
CA GLU A 86 -8.26 20.90 -8.50
C GLU A 86 -6.80 20.63 -8.13
N THR A 87 -5.89 20.96 -9.04
CA THR A 87 -4.45 20.81 -8.79
C THR A 87 -3.99 21.91 -7.84
N LEU A 88 -3.27 21.55 -6.78
CA LEU A 88 -2.97 22.47 -5.68
C LEU A 88 -1.72 23.32 -5.87
N SER A 89 -0.86 23.02 -6.84
CA SER A 89 0.37 23.78 -7.13
C SER A 89 0.83 23.62 -8.58
N GLU A 90 1.58 24.60 -9.10
CA GLU A 90 2.20 24.49 -10.44
C GLU A 90 3.21 23.34 -10.49
N GLU A 91 3.92 23.10 -9.38
CA GLU A 91 4.88 22.00 -9.26
C GLU A 91 4.21 20.64 -9.47
N GLU A 92 3.05 20.41 -8.86
CA GLU A 92 2.30 19.16 -8.99
C GLU A 92 1.65 19.04 -10.38
N ALA A 93 1.16 20.16 -10.94
CA ALA A 93 0.62 20.19 -12.30
C ALA A 93 1.68 19.79 -13.35
N GLY A 94 2.91 20.25 -13.17
CA GLY A 94 4.05 19.95 -14.06
C GLY A 94 4.67 18.57 -13.88
N PHE A 95 4.23 17.80 -12.87
CA PHE A 95 4.76 16.46 -12.60
C PHE A 95 3.63 15.43 -12.34
N PRO A 96 2.80 15.11 -13.34
CA PRO A 96 1.73 14.13 -13.15
C PRO A 96 2.28 12.75 -12.82
N LEU A 97 1.60 12.03 -11.94
CA LEU A 97 1.91 10.67 -11.53
C LEU A 97 0.89 9.69 -12.11
N ALA A 98 1.35 8.48 -12.37
CA ALA A 98 0.51 7.35 -12.72
C ALA A 98 0.49 6.33 -11.58
N TYR A 99 -0.67 5.73 -11.31
CA TYR A 99 -0.81 4.72 -10.28
C TYR A 99 -1.32 3.41 -10.87
N VAL A 100 -0.63 2.32 -10.52
CA VAL A 100 -1.10 0.95 -10.71
C VAL A 100 -1.66 0.47 -9.37
N MET A 101 -2.94 0.12 -9.31
CA MET A 101 -3.60 -0.29 -8.07
C MET A 101 -4.15 -1.72 -8.22
N THR A 102 -3.50 -2.71 -7.61
CA THR A 102 -3.96 -4.11 -7.65
C THR A 102 -4.77 -4.46 -6.40
N ILE A 103 -6.07 -4.73 -6.55
CA ILE A 103 -7.01 -4.91 -5.44
C ILE A 103 -7.86 -6.18 -5.60
N HIS A 104 -8.31 -6.76 -4.47
CA HIS A 104 -9.11 -8.00 -4.49
C HIS A 104 -10.20 -8.08 -3.42
N LYS A 105 -10.19 -7.19 -2.42
CA LYS A 105 -11.17 -7.17 -1.30
C LYS A 105 -11.14 -5.83 -0.55
N ASP A 106 -11.95 -5.72 0.50
CA ASP A 106 -11.94 -4.63 1.49
C ASP A 106 -12.16 -3.23 0.87
N PHE A 107 -13.32 -3.04 0.23
CA PHE A 107 -13.65 -1.81 -0.53
C PHE A 107 -13.44 -0.53 0.27
N GLY A 108 -13.85 -0.49 1.56
CA GLY A 108 -13.66 0.69 2.40
C GLY A 108 -12.19 1.07 2.60
N THR A 109 -11.28 0.10 2.71
CA THR A 109 -9.84 0.39 2.80
C THR A 109 -9.31 0.93 1.48
N PHE A 110 -9.71 0.33 0.35
CA PHE A 110 -9.35 0.79 -0.99
C PHE A 110 -9.86 2.21 -1.28
N GLU A 111 -11.12 2.50 -0.97
CA GLU A 111 -11.73 3.82 -1.14
C GLU A 111 -10.93 4.91 -0.40
N ARG A 112 -10.45 4.60 0.80
CA ARG A 112 -9.60 5.51 1.60
C ARG A 112 -8.25 5.74 0.97
N LEU A 113 -7.60 4.68 0.52
CA LEU A 113 -6.35 4.79 -0.23
C LEU A 113 -6.55 5.66 -1.46
N PHE A 114 -7.56 5.37 -2.27
CA PHE A 114 -7.85 6.09 -3.52
C PHE A 114 -8.07 7.58 -3.23
N ARG A 115 -8.93 7.92 -2.26
CA ARG A 115 -9.14 9.32 -1.85
C ARG A 115 -7.88 10.02 -1.35
N ALA A 116 -7.03 9.32 -0.60
CA ALA A 116 -5.81 9.90 -0.03
C ALA A 116 -4.75 10.22 -1.10
N ILE A 117 -4.75 9.50 -2.24
CA ILE A 117 -3.80 9.72 -3.34
C ILE A 117 -4.39 10.44 -4.55
N TYR A 118 -5.72 10.62 -4.61
CA TYR A 118 -6.40 11.21 -5.75
C TYR A 118 -6.01 12.68 -5.93
N MET A 119 -5.61 13.01 -7.15
CA MET A 119 -5.38 14.36 -7.65
C MET A 119 -5.81 14.42 -9.13
N PRO A 120 -6.41 15.53 -9.59
CA PRO A 120 -7.02 15.61 -10.92
C PRO A 120 -6.02 15.54 -12.08
N GLN A 121 -4.77 15.96 -11.87
CA GLN A 121 -3.71 15.90 -12.88
C GLN A 121 -3.08 14.51 -13.05
N ASN A 122 -3.20 13.64 -12.05
CA ASN A 122 -2.63 12.28 -12.08
C ASN A 122 -3.51 11.32 -12.89
N VAL A 123 -3.08 10.07 -13.06
CA VAL A 123 -3.87 9.01 -13.72
C VAL A 123 -3.81 7.69 -12.94
N TYR A 124 -4.91 6.96 -12.88
CA TYR A 124 -5.07 5.78 -12.02
C TYR A 124 -5.61 4.59 -12.81
N CYS A 125 -4.84 3.51 -12.89
CA CYS A 125 -5.32 2.23 -13.37
C CYS A 125 -5.55 1.29 -12.20
N VAL A 126 -6.75 0.72 -12.13
CA VAL A 126 -7.16 -0.22 -11.09
C VAL A 126 -7.36 -1.60 -11.69
N HIS A 127 -6.52 -2.55 -11.26
CA HIS A 127 -6.70 -3.96 -11.54
C HIS A 127 -7.49 -4.61 -10.40
N VAL A 128 -8.64 -5.20 -10.73
CA VAL A 128 -9.46 -5.96 -9.79
C VAL A 128 -9.27 -7.44 -10.07
N ASP A 129 -8.83 -8.20 -9.06
CA ASP A 129 -8.64 -9.65 -9.20
C ASP A 129 -9.90 -10.30 -9.78
N LYS A 130 -9.71 -11.12 -10.82
CA LYS A 130 -10.80 -11.83 -11.49
C LYS A 130 -11.61 -12.70 -10.53
N LYS A 131 -10.99 -13.15 -9.43
CA LYS A 131 -11.61 -13.96 -8.37
C LYS A 131 -12.40 -13.15 -7.34
N ALA A 132 -12.32 -11.81 -7.36
CA ALA A 132 -13.09 -10.98 -6.44
C ALA A 132 -14.60 -11.12 -6.67
N THR A 133 -15.40 -10.85 -5.62
CA THR A 133 -16.86 -10.94 -5.69
C THR A 133 -17.44 -9.91 -6.65
N ASP A 134 -18.59 -10.21 -7.25
CA ASP A 134 -19.23 -9.28 -8.19
C ASP A 134 -19.68 -7.98 -7.50
N THR A 135 -20.07 -8.05 -6.23
CA THR A 135 -20.36 -6.86 -5.42
C THR A 135 -19.12 -5.97 -5.30
N PHE A 136 -17.96 -6.54 -4.98
CA PHE A 136 -16.72 -5.76 -4.88
C PHE A 136 -16.34 -5.12 -6.22
N LYS A 137 -16.40 -5.90 -7.31
CA LYS A 137 -16.16 -5.39 -8.67
C LYS A 137 -17.12 -4.26 -9.04
N GLY A 138 -18.40 -4.41 -8.70
CA GLY A 138 -19.44 -3.41 -8.92
C GLY A 138 -19.16 -2.10 -8.19
N SER A 139 -18.83 -2.17 -6.89
CA SER A 139 -18.49 -0.99 -6.08
C SER A 139 -17.26 -0.26 -6.61
N VAL A 140 -16.20 -0.98 -6.99
CA VAL A 140 -15.00 -0.38 -7.59
C VAL A 140 -15.35 0.28 -8.93
N LYS A 141 -16.09 -0.40 -9.81
CA LYS A 141 -16.49 0.18 -11.11
C LYS A 141 -17.30 1.46 -10.92
N GLN A 142 -18.26 1.45 -10.00
CA GLN A 142 -19.06 2.63 -9.69
C GLN A 142 -18.19 3.76 -9.15
N LEU A 143 -17.20 3.48 -8.29
CA LEU A 143 -16.34 4.51 -7.71
C LEU A 143 -15.56 5.22 -8.81
N LEU A 144 -14.87 4.44 -9.65
CA LEU A 144 -14.03 4.97 -10.72
C LEU A 144 -14.84 5.71 -11.79
N SER A 145 -16.12 5.37 -11.98
CA SER A 145 -16.99 6.08 -12.93
C SER A 145 -17.19 7.56 -12.60
N CYS A 146 -16.89 7.98 -11.37
CA CYS A 146 -16.97 9.37 -10.94
C CYS A 146 -15.69 10.19 -11.21
N PHE A 147 -14.62 9.57 -11.72
CA PHE A 147 -13.33 10.22 -11.91
C PHE A 147 -12.83 10.01 -13.34
N PRO A 148 -12.67 11.08 -14.15
CA PRO A 148 -12.32 10.94 -15.57
C PRO A 148 -10.89 10.41 -15.80
N ASN A 149 -10.02 10.56 -14.81
CA ASN A 149 -8.62 10.16 -14.83
C ASN A 149 -8.36 8.82 -14.10
N ALA A 150 -9.40 8.05 -13.80
CA ALA A 150 -9.29 6.74 -13.18
C ALA A 150 -10.10 5.68 -13.95
N PHE A 151 -9.52 4.51 -14.15
CA PHE A 151 -10.16 3.46 -14.95
C PHE A 151 -9.78 2.06 -14.49
N LEU A 152 -10.62 1.08 -14.87
CA LEU A 152 -10.32 -0.33 -14.69
C LEU A 152 -9.33 -0.80 -15.76
N ALA A 153 -8.37 -1.65 -15.37
CA ALA A 153 -7.47 -2.29 -16.32
C ALA A 153 -8.24 -3.00 -17.45
N SER A 154 -7.74 -2.90 -18.67
CA SER A 154 -8.32 -3.53 -19.86
C SER A 154 -8.33 -5.06 -19.77
N LYS A 155 -7.41 -5.63 -18.99
CA LYS A 155 -7.29 -7.07 -18.74
C LYS A 155 -7.09 -7.39 -17.26
N MET A 156 -8.01 -8.19 -16.72
CA MET A 156 -7.98 -8.69 -15.35
C MET A 156 -7.39 -10.11 -15.28
N GLU A 157 -6.60 -10.37 -14.25
CA GLU A 157 -5.92 -11.64 -13.99
C GLU A 157 -6.48 -12.28 -12.72
N PRO A 158 -6.59 -13.62 -12.64
CA PRO A 158 -6.89 -14.33 -11.40
C PRO A 158 -5.62 -14.43 -10.54
N VAL A 159 -5.35 -13.44 -9.70
CA VAL A 159 -4.04 -13.27 -9.06
C VAL A 159 -3.76 -14.37 -8.03
N VAL A 160 -2.61 -15.03 -8.15
CA VAL A 160 -2.13 -16.07 -7.23
C VAL A 160 -0.94 -15.52 -6.44
N TYR A 161 -0.98 -15.68 -5.12
CA TYR A 161 0.11 -15.27 -4.26
C TYR A 161 1.41 -16.01 -4.61
N GLY A 162 2.50 -15.25 -4.79
CA GLY A 162 3.80 -15.75 -5.20
C GLY A 162 3.89 -16.18 -6.68
N GLY A 163 2.85 -15.93 -7.47
CA GLY A 163 2.79 -16.34 -8.87
C GLY A 163 2.96 -15.18 -9.86
N ILE A 164 3.19 -15.52 -11.14
CA ILE A 164 3.35 -14.57 -12.24
C ILE A 164 2.14 -13.66 -12.47
N SER A 165 0.93 -14.14 -12.18
CA SER A 165 -0.31 -13.38 -12.31
C SER A 165 -0.30 -12.08 -11.50
N ARG A 166 0.46 -12.01 -10.39
CA ARG A 166 0.68 -10.77 -9.64
C ARG A 166 1.46 -9.74 -10.46
N LEU A 167 2.56 -10.13 -11.09
CA LEU A 167 3.33 -9.26 -11.97
C LEU A 167 2.53 -8.88 -13.24
N GLN A 168 1.81 -9.85 -13.81
CA GLN A 168 0.98 -9.62 -14.99
C GLN A 168 -0.14 -8.59 -14.74
N ALA A 169 -0.71 -8.56 -13.54
CA ALA A 169 -1.68 -7.54 -13.14
C ALA A 169 -1.09 -6.11 -13.22
N ASP A 170 0.15 -5.92 -12.75
CA ASP A 170 0.83 -4.63 -12.85
C ASP A 170 1.14 -4.27 -14.30
N LEU A 171 1.59 -5.25 -15.11
CA LEU A 171 1.91 -5.04 -16.52
C LEU A 171 0.68 -4.69 -17.36
N ASN A 172 -0.48 -5.28 -17.07
CA ASN A 172 -1.73 -4.95 -17.76
C ASN A 172 -2.10 -3.48 -17.51
N CYS A 173 -2.03 -3.02 -16.25
CA CYS A 173 -2.26 -1.61 -15.95
C CYS A 173 -1.17 -0.69 -16.54
N MET A 174 0.10 -1.09 -16.49
CA MET A 174 1.20 -0.34 -17.08
C MET A 174 0.96 -0.10 -18.58
N LYS A 175 0.48 -1.12 -19.30
CA LYS A 175 0.13 -1.00 -20.72
C LYS A 175 -0.94 0.06 -20.97
N ASP A 176 -2.01 0.04 -20.19
CA ASP A 176 -3.10 1.03 -20.33
C ASP A 176 -2.64 2.45 -19.95
N LEU A 177 -1.80 2.57 -18.92
CA LEU A 177 -1.22 3.85 -18.49
C LEU A 177 -0.26 4.44 -19.53
N VAL A 178 0.56 3.62 -20.18
CA VAL A 178 1.45 4.06 -21.27
C VAL A 178 0.63 4.64 -22.43
N ALA A 179 -0.52 4.04 -22.74
CA ALA A 179 -1.44 4.52 -23.77
C ALA A 179 -2.26 5.77 -23.37
N SER A 180 -2.24 6.17 -22.09
CA SER A 180 -2.91 7.38 -21.62
C SER A 180 -2.31 8.65 -22.23
N GLU A 181 -3.18 9.62 -22.53
CA GLU A 181 -2.78 10.96 -23.00
C GLU A 181 -2.16 11.81 -21.89
N VAL A 182 -2.36 11.45 -20.62
CA VAL A 182 -1.78 12.17 -19.48
C VAL A 182 -0.25 12.06 -19.56
N PRO A 183 0.51 13.19 -19.56
CA PRO A 183 1.96 13.18 -19.72
C PRO A 183 2.68 12.89 -18.39
N TRP A 184 2.29 11.80 -17.73
CA TRP A 184 2.81 11.38 -16.44
C TRP A 184 4.31 11.05 -16.50
N LYS A 185 4.99 11.24 -15.36
CA LYS A 185 6.45 11.13 -15.23
C LYS A 185 6.88 9.80 -14.61
N TYR A 186 6.15 9.36 -13.59
CA TYR A 186 6.43 8.13 -12.87
C TYR A 186 5.15 7.32 -12.66
N ILE A 187 5.26 6.00 -12.82
CA ILE A 187 4.33 5.02 -12.28
C ILE A 187 4.74 4.68 -10.85
N LEU A 188 3.80 4.66 -9.92
CA LEU A 188 3.93 4.01 -8.61
C LEU A 188 2.89 2.90 -8.51
N ASN A 189 3.29 1.71 -8.05
CA ASN A 189 2.33 0.64 -7.80
C ASN A 189 1.88 0.60 -6.33
N THR A 190 0.66 0.15 -6.11
CA THR A 190 0.03 -0.02 -4.80
C THR A 190 -0.86 -1.26 -4.80
N CYS A 191 -1.16 -1.77 -3.60
CA CYS A 191 -2.18 -2.77 -3.37
C CYS A 191 -3.31 -2.20 -2.49
N GLY A 192 -4.44 -2.92 -2.42
CA GLY A 192 -5.65 -2.45 -1.70
C GLY A 192 -5.51 -2.26 -0.18
N GLN A 193 -4.37 -2.62 0.41
CA GLN A 193 -4.08 -2.44 1.84
C GLN A 193 -2.89 -1.51 2.08
N ASP A 194 -2.46 -0.77 1.06
CA ASP A 194 -1.49 0.31 1.22
C ASP A 194 -2.16 1.60 1.70
N PHE A 195 -1.37 2.48 2.31
CA PHE A 195 -1.78 3.86 2.57
C PHE A 195 -0.60 4.82 2.42
N PRO A 196 -0.78 6.02 1.85
CA PRO A 196 0.28 7.02 1.76
C PRO A 196 0.71 7.49 3.16
N LEU A 197 1.96 7.92 3.27
CA LEU A 197 2.53 8.62 4.44
C LEU A 197 3.03 10.03 4.08
N LYS A 198 3.04 10.35 2.79
CA LYS A 198 3.48 11.62 2.20
C LYS A 198 2.37 12.21 1.35
N THR A 199 2.31 13.54 1.28
CA THR A 199 1.37 14.26 0.40
C THR A 199 1.77 14.07 -1.06
N ASN A 200 0.87 14.39 -2.01
CA ASN A 200 1.20 14.30 -3.44
C ASN A 200 2.41 15.20 -3.78
N ARG A 201 2.45 16.44 -3.28
CA ARG A 201 3.60 17.34 -3.40
C ARG A 201 4.89 16.74 -2.87
N GLU A 202 4.87 16.11 -1.71
CA GLU A 202 6.05 15.44 -1.13
C GLU A 202 6.52 14.25 -1.96
N ILE A 203 5.58 13.46 -2.51
CA ILE A 203 5.90 12.36 -3.43
C ILE A 203 6.55 12.92 -4.70
N VAL A 204 5.99 13.98 -5.29
CA VAL A 204 6.57 14.67 -6.47
C VAL A 204 8.00 15.13 -6.18
N GLN A 205 8.22 15.83 -5.06
CA GLN A 205 9.55 16.32 -4.67
C GLN A 205 10.55 15.18 -4.44
N TYR A 206 10.11 14.10 -3.78
CA TYR A 206 10.92 12.92 -3.58
C TYR A 206 11.39 12.32 -4.92
N LEU A 207 10.45 12.11 -5.85
CA LEU A 207 10.74 11.53 -7.16
C LEU A 207 11.63 12.43 -8.03
N LYS A 208 11.42 13.75 -7.99
CA LYS A 208 12.32 14.72 -8.65
C LYS A 208 13.77 14.58 -8.17
N GLY A 209 13.99 14.25 -6.89
CA GLY A 209 15.31 13.98 -6.32
C GLY A 209 16.08 12.83 -7.02
N PHE A 210 15.37 11.89 -7.65
CA PHE A 210 15.96 10.78 -8.40
C PHE A 210 16.34 11.14 -9.84
N LYS A 211 16.05 12.37 -10.31
CA LYS A 211 16.53 12.90 -11.59
C LYS A 211 16.29 11.96 -12.78
N GLY A 212 15.09 11.38 -12.87
CA GLY A 212 14.71 10.46 -13.95
C GLY A 212 15.26 9.05 -13.81
N LYS A 213 15.72 8.64 -12.61
CA LYS A 213 16.09 7.25 -12.30
C LYS A 213 14.91 6.47 -11.75
N ASN A 214 14.82 5.19 -12.08
CA ASN A 214 13.81 4.31 -11.50
C ASN A 214 14.21 3.92 -10.07
N ILE A 215 13.19 3.64 -9.26
CA ILE A 215 13.33 3.24 -7.87
C ILE A 215 12.87 1.79 -7.74
N THR A 216 13.83 0.87 -7.69
CA THR A 216 13.62 -0.57 -7.52
C THR A 216 14.60 -1.08 -6.44
N PRO A 217 14.29 -0.92 -5.15
CA PRO A 217 15.17 -1.34 -4.07
C PRO A 217 15.47 -2.83 -4.20
N GLY A 218 16.76 -3.21 -4.14
CA GLY A 218 17.12 -4.61 -4.22
C GLY A 218 18.61 -4.87 -4.36
N VAL A 219 18.98 -6.11 -4.07
CA VAL A 219 20.35 -6.63 -3.95
C VAL A 219 20.52 -7.91 -4.76
N LEU A 220 21.72 -8.48 -4.75
CA LEU A 220 21.94 -9.83 -5.27
C LEU A 220 21.10 -10.86 -4.49
N PRO A 221 20.75 -12.01 -5.09
CA PRO A 221 19.85 -12.97 -4.50
C PRO A 221 20.33 -13.43 -3.11
N PRO A 222 19.56 -13.20 -2.03
CA PRO A 222 19.87 -13.79 -0.74
C PRO A 222 19.66 -15.31 -0.79
N ALA A 223 20.29 -16.05 0.14
CA ALA A 223 20.28 -17.52 0.13
C ALA A 223 18.86 -18.13 0.06
N HIS A 224 17.90 -17.53 0.77
CA HIS A 224 16.51 -18.00 0.78
C HIS A 224 15.78 -17.77 -0.57
N ALA A 225 16.23 -16.82 -1.39
CA ALA A 225 15.60 -16.48 -2.67
C ALA A 225 16.14 -17.31 -3.84
N ILE A 226 17.32 -17.92 -3.73
CA ILE A 226 17.95 -18.72 -4.81
C ILE A 226 16.99 -19.80 -5.34
N GLY A 227 16.24 -20.46 -4.45
CA GLY A 227 15.31 -21.50 -4.82
C GLY A 227 14.17 -21.04 -5.75
N ARG A 228 13.81 -19.74 -5.71
CA ARG A 228 12.68 -19.15 -6.42
C ARG A 228 12.89 -19.05 -7.94
N THR A 229 14.15 -18.93 -8.36
CA THR A 229 14.56 -18.84 -9.77
C THR A 229 15.39 -20.03 -10.23
N LYS A 230 15.85 -20.89 -9.32
CA LYS A 230 16.55 -22.15 -9.65
C LYS A 230 15.62 -23.24 -10.19
N TYR A 231 14.38 -23.30 -9.68
CA TYR A 231 13.41 -24.34 -10.01
C TYR A 231 12.21 -23.79 -10.75
N VAL A 232 11.57 -24.63 -11.56
CA VAL A 232 10.30 -24.33 -12.21
C VAL A 232 9.20 -24.36 -11.16
N HIS A 233 8.31 -23.37 -11.22
CA HIS A 233 7.14 -23.22 -10.37
C HIS A 233 5.88 -23.12 -11.24
N HIS A 234 4.77 -23.65 -10.73
CA HIS A 234 3.49 -23.60 -11.44
C HIS A 234 2.43 -22.93 -10.57
N GLU A 235 1.72 -21.95 -11.15
CA GLU A 235 0.50 -21.44 -10.58
C GLU A 235 -0.62 -22.48 -10.72
N LEU A 236 -1.28 -22.78 -9.60
CA LEU A 236 -2.45 -23.66 -9.57
C LEU A 236 -3.65 -22.84 -9.13
N LEU A 237 -4.58 -22.64 -10.06
CA LEU A 237 -5.86 -22.00 -9.80
C LEU A 237 -6.81 -23.01 -9.15
N ASN A 238 -7.33 -22.65 -7.99
CA ASN A 238 -8.34 -23.40 -7.28
C ASN A 238 -9.40 -22.42 -6.75
N PRO A 239 -10.70 -22.75 -6.85
CA PRO A 239 -11.79 -21.88 -6.37
C PRO A 239 -11.70 -21.51 -4.88
N LYS A 240 -11.08 -22.37 -4.05
CA LYS A 240 -10.94 -22.13 -2.61
C LYS A 240 -9.59 -21.49 -2.28
N ASN A 241 -8.50 -22.15 -2.66
CA ASN A 241 -7.13 -21.71 -2.32
C ASN A 241 -6.21 -21.88 -3.52
N SER A 242 -5.98 -20.81 -4.28
CA SER A 242 -4.96 -20.81 -5.34
C SER A 242 -3.56 -20.68 -4.73
N TYR A 243 -2.57 -21.40 -5.26
CA TYR A 243 -1.20 -21.39 -4.73
C TYR A 243 -0.18 -21.68 -5.83
N VAL A 244 1.11 -21.46 -5.52
CA VAL A 244 2.23 -21.81 -6.40
C VAL A 244 2.92 -23.05 -5.85
N ILE A 245 3.14 -24.04 -6.72
CA ILE A 245 3.89 -25.25 -6.37
C ILE A 245 5.28 -25.21 -6.99
N LYS A 246 6.29 -25.52 -6.17
CA LYS A 246 7.67 -25.74 -6.62
C LYS A 246 7.80 -27.15 -7.18
N THR A 247 8.44 -27.27 -8.35
CA THR A 247 8.79 -28.57 -8.95
C THR A 247 10.24 -28.95 -8.67
N THR A 248 10.63 -30.17 -9.06
CA THR A 248 12.03 -30.62 -9.05
C THR A 248 12.80 -30.22 -10.31
N LYS A 249 12.11 -29.72 -11.35
CA LYS A 249 12.72 -29.34 -12.63
C LYS A 249 13.54 -28.06 -12.46
N LEU A 250 14.80 -28.11 -12.90
CA LEU A 250 15.67 -26.94 -12.95
C LEU A 250 15.25 -26.00 -14.08
N LYS A 251 15.36 -24.70 -13.84
CA LYS A 251 15.19 -23.68 -14.89
C LYS A 251 16.45 -23.58 -15.75
N THR A 252 16.25 -23.13 -16.97
CA THR A 252 17.35 -22.64 -17.82
C THR A 252 17.97 -21.38 -17.21
N LEU A 253 19.19 -21.06 -17.61
CA LEU A 253 19.83 -19.81 -17.24
C LEU A 253 18.97 -18.61 -17.68
N PRO A 254 19.03 -17.48 -16.96
CA PRO A 254 18.39 -16.24 -17.40
C PRO A 254 18.80 -15.87 -18.83
N PRO A 255 17.90 -15.29 -19.63
CA PRO A 255 18.21 -14.88 -21.00
C PRO A 255 19.31 -13.82 -21.01
N HIS A 256 19.99 -13.66 -22.15
CA HIS A 256 21.02 -12.61 -22.35
C HIS A 256 22.18 -12.64 -21.33
N ASN A 257 22.41 -13.78 -20.67
CA ASN A 257 23.39 -13.94 -19.60
C ASN A 257 23.25 -12.87 -18.49
N MET A 258 22.02 -12.42 -18.23
CA MET A 258 21.77 -11.35 -17.27
C MET A 258 21.88 -11.85 -15.82
N THR A 259 22.38 -10.99 -14.95
CA THR A 259 22.39 -11.25 -13.51
C THR A 259 21.02 -10.96 -12.92
N VAL A 260 20.43 -11.94 -12.24
CA VAL A 260 19.15 -11.76 -11.54
C VAL A 260 19.38 -11.10 -10.18
N TYR A 261 18.60 -10.06 -9.89
CA TYR A 261 18.57 -9.36 -8.60
C TYR A 261 17.25 -9.61 -7.90
N PHE A 262 17.21 -9.44 -6.58
CA PHE A 262 15.99 -9.53 -5.77
C PHE A 262 15.74 -8.25 -4.99
N GLY A 263 14.48 -7.88 -4.89
CA GLY A 263 14.00 -6.63 -4.32
C GLY A 263 12.56 -6.77 -3.86
N THR A 264 11.83 -5.66 -3.88
CA THR A 264 10.40 -5.63 -3.52
C THR A 264 9.52 -5.57 -4.76
N ALA A 265 8.29 -6.05 -4.64
CA ALA A 265 7.26 -5.82 -5.65
C ALA A 265 6.92 -4.32 -5.84
N TYR A 266 7.19 -3.48 -4.85
CA TYR A 266 6.88 -2.05 -4.88
C TYR A 266 7.96 -1.23 -5.60
N VAL A 267 7.55 -0.43 -6.58
CA VAL A 267 8.46 0.28 -7.49
C VAL A 267 7.95 1.67 -7.83
N ALA A 268 8.87 2.56 -8.21
CA ALA A 268 8.57 3.80 -8.91
C ALA A 268 9.34 3.85 -10.23
N LEU A 269 8.64 3.85 -11.36
CA LEU A 269 9.22 3.63 -12.68
C LEU A 269 8.95 4.83 -13.60
N THR A 270 9.96 5.27 -14.33
CA THR A 270 9.81 6.33 -15.35
C THR A 270 8.94 5.86 -16.52
N ARG A 271 8.34 6.81 -17.25
CA ARG A 271 7.54 6.50 -18.45
C ARG A 271 8.36 5.83 -19.55
N GLU A 272 9.61 6.22 -19.69
CA GLU A 272 10.54 5.65 -20.65
C GLU A 272 10.87 4.19 -20.27
N PHE A 273 11.07 3.91 -18.98
CA PHE A 273 11.29 2.54 -18.51
C PHE A 273 10.04 1.66 -18.69
N ALA A 274 8.85 2.19 -18.42
CA ALA A 274 7.59 1.48 -18.67
C ALA A 274 7.43 1.13 -20.16
N ASN A 275 7.75 2.05 -21.05
CA ASN A 275 7.77 1.78 -22.50
C ASN A 275 8.78 0.70 -22.87
N PHE A 276 10.00 0.76 -22.31
CA PHE A 276 11.01 -0.28 -22.50
C PHE A 276 10.51 -1.66 -22.06
N VAL A 277 9.93 -1.76 -20.85
CA VAL A 277 9.40 -3.03 -20.30
C VAL A 277 8.39 -3.69 -21.22
N LEU A 278 7.54 -2.90 -21.90
CA LEU A 278 6.45 -3.41 -22.73
C LEU A 278 6.86 -3.83 -24.15
N HIS A 279 7.99 -3.34 -24.66
CA HIS A 279 8.34 -3.46 -26.08
C HIS A 279 9.74 -4.03 -26.35
N ASP A 280 10.68 -3.86 -25.43
CA ASP A 280 12.06 -4.26 -25.67
C ASP A 280 12.22 -5.78 -25.54
N PRO A 281 12.88 -6.45 -26.51
CA PRO A 281 13.10 -7.90 -26.47
C PRO A 281 13.77 -8.38 -25.17
N LEU A 282 14.68 -7.59 -24.59
CA LEU A 282 15.34 -7.97 -23.34
C LEU A 282 14.33 -8.09 -22.19
N ALA A 283 13.39 -7.16 -22.10
CA ALA A 283 12.35 -7.17 -21.07
C ALA A 283 11.34 -8.29 -21.31
N LEU A 284 10.93 -8.49 -22.58
CA LEU A 284 9.99 -9.53 -22.97
C LEU A 284 10.56 -10.94 -22.73
N ASP A 285 11.85 -11.15 -23.02
CA ASP A 285 12.52 -12.43 -22.78
C ASP A 285 12.64 -12.72 -21.29
N LEU A 286 12.98 -11.72 -20.46
CA LEU A 286 13.00 -11.89 -19.00
C LEU A 286 11.59 -12.18 -18.45
N MET A 287 10.55 -11.53 -18.99
CA MET A 287 9.16 -11.79 -18.59
C MET A 287 8.77 -13.23 -18.91
N SER A 288 9.06 -13.69 -20.14
CA SER A 288 8.83 -15.07 -20.56
C SER A 288 9.55 -16.05 -19.63
N TRP A 289 10.85 -15.83 -19.38
CA TRP A 289 11.63 -16.66 -18.47
C TRP A 289 11.10 -16.61 -17.02
N SER A 290 10.51 -15.50 -16.58
CA SER A 290 9.98 -15.35 -15.22
C SER A 290 8.61 -16.00 -15.01
N THR A 291 7.95 -16.47 -16.07
CA THR A 291 6.57 -16.98 -16.01
C THR A 291 6.39 -18.17 -15.06
N ASP A 292 7.41 -19.02 -14.96
CA ASP A 292 7.42 -20.22 -14.11
C ASP A 292 8.44 -20.12 -12.97
N THR A 293 8.58 -18.93 -12.39
CA THR A 293 9.35 -18.66 -11.16
C THR A 293 8.43 -18.36 -9.98
N TYR A 294 8.99 -18.32 -8.77
CA TYR A 294 8.26 -17.90 -7.57
C TYR A 294 8.50 -16.42 -7.24
N SER A 295 7.42 -15.67 -7.02
CA SER A 295 7.41 -14.22 -6.76
C SER A 295 8.20 -13.41 -7.80
N PRO A 296 7.85 -13.49 -9.10
CA PRO A 296 8.59 -12.77 -10.13
C PRO A 296 8.56 -11.25 -10.02
N ASP A 297 7.54 -10.70 -9.38
CA ASP A 297 7.44 -9.30 -9.00
C ASP A 297 8.59 -8.82 -8.10
N GLU A 298 9.25 -9.74 -7.37
CA GLU A 298 10.40 -9.42 -6.51
C GLU A 298 11.76 -9.52 -7.22
N HIS A 299 11.84 -9.97 -8.48
CA HIS A 299 13.10 -9.94 -9.25
C HIS A 299 13.01 -9.23 -10.59
N PHE A 300 11.84 -9.21 -11.24
CA PHE A 300 11.68 -8.70 -12.60
C PHE A 300 12.08 -7.22 -12.72
N TRP A 301 11.48 -6.36 -11.90
CA TRP A 301 11.71 -4.92 -11.95
C TRP A 301 13.17 -4.54 -11.65
N VAL A 302 13.70 -5.07 -10.55
CA VAL A 302 15.07 -4.76 -10.12
C VAL A 302 16.09 -5.29 -11.11
N THR A 303 15.88 -6.49 -11.67
CA THR A 303 16.79 -7.08 -12.64
C THR A 303 16.91 -6.20 -13.89
N LEU A 304 15.78 -5.80 -14.48
CA LEU A 304 15.79 -4.90 -15.64
C LEU A 304 16.44 -3.55 -15.32
N ASN A 305 16.17 -2.99 -14.15
CA ASN A 305 16.71 -1.69 -13.74
C ASN A 305 18.22 -1.72 -13.45
N ARG A 306 18.84 -2.91 -13.32
CA ARG A 306 20.31 -3.04 -13.16
C ARG A 306 21.06 -3.12 -14.48
N ILE A 307 20.37 -3.25 -15.62
CA ILE A 307 21.03 -3.41 -16.91
C ILE A 307 21.50 -2.04 -17.41
N PRO A 308 22.82 -1.85 -17.64
CA PRO A 308 23.34 -0.59 -18.15
C PRO A 308 22.72 -0.22 -19.49
N GLY A 309 22.32 1.06 -19.63
CA GLY A 309 21.72 1.58 -20.86
C GLY A 309 20.19 1.51 -20.90
N VAL A 310 19.55 0.77 -19.98
CA VAL A 310 18.09 0.77 -19.84
C VAL A 310 17.63 2.15 -19.32
N PRO A 311 16.49 2.71 -19.80
CA PRO A 311 16.03 4.03 -19.38
C PRO A 311 15.87 4.13 -17.86
N GLY A 312 16.47 5.16 -17.25
CA GLY A 312 16.42 5.34 -15.80
C GLY A 312 17.21 4.31 -14.97
N SER A 313 18.04 3.45 -15.61
CA SER A 313 18.79 2.37 -14.93
C SER A 313 19.65 2.86 -13.77
N MET A 314 19.71 2.04 -12.73
CA MET A 314 20.56 2.17 -11.56
C MET A 314 21.45 0.92 -11.47
N PRO A 315 22.60 0.82 -12.16
CA PRO A 315 23.35 -0.43 -12.30
C PRO A 315 23.95 -0.94 -10.97
N ASN A 316 24.19 -0.05 -10.01
CA ASN A 316 24.70 -0.43 -8.71
C ASN A 316 23.58 -0.99 -7.83
N ALA A 317 23.76 -2.20 -7.32
CA ALA A 317 22.84 -2.84 -6.40
C ALA A 317 22.76 -2.06 -5.09
N SER A 318 21.58 -1.52 -4.78
CA SER A 318 21.33 -0.78 -3.55
C SER A 318 19.86 -0.90 -3.14
N TRP A 319 19.63 -0.82 -1.83
CA TRP A 319 18.29 -0.72 -1.25
C TRP A 319 17.85 0.74 -1.14
N ALA A 320 18.04 1.52 -2.20
CA ALA A 320 17.69 2.95 -2.22
C ALA A 320 16.23 3.13 -2.66
N GLY A 321 15.48 4.01 -1.98
CA GLY A 321 14.18 4.45 -2.49
C GLY A 321 12.99 4.48 -1.53
N ASP A 322 13.12 4.01 -0.28
CA ASP A 322 12.11 4.03 0.79
C ASP A 322 10.64 4.09 0.33
N LEU A 323 10.23 3.25 -0.63
CA LEU A 323 8.89 3.38 -1.22
C LEU A 323 7.80 2.91 -0.27
N ARG A 324 8.10 1.85 0.49
CA ARG A 324 7.16 1.19 1.40
C ARG A 324 7.78 0.95 2.75
N ALA A 325 7.13 1.47 3.80
CA ALA A 325 7.35 1.05 5.16
C ALA A 325 6.61 -0.26 5.40
N VAL A 326 7.33 -1.28 5.89
CA VAL A 326 6.78 -2.60 6.22
C VAL A 326 7.38 -3.06 7.54
N LYS A 327 6.53 -3.50 8.48
CA LYS A 327 6.97 -4.14 9.72
C LYS A 327 6.95 -5.65 9.56
N TRP A 328 8.13 -6.24 9.45
CA TRP A 328 8.32 -7.70 9.35
C TRP A 328 8.44 -8.31 10.76
N LEU A 329 7.86 -9.49 10.95
CA LEU A 329 7.88 -10.23 12.21
C LEU A 329 9.32 -10.56 12.66
N ASP A 330 10.22 -10.85 11.73
CA ASP A 330 11.63 -11.15 12.03
C ASP A 330 12.48 -9.90 12.31
N MET A 331 11.86 -8.71 12.35
CA MET A 331 12.53 -7.43 12.61
C MET A 331 11.91 -6.63 13.75
N GLU A 332 11.15 -7.27 14.66
CA GLU A 332 10.46 -6.59 15.77
C GLU A 332 11.37 -5.66 16.59
N ASP A 333 12.60 -6.08 16.86
CA ASP A 333 13.58 -5.30 17.61
C ASP A 333 13.93 -3.96 16.94
N LYS A 334 13.77 -3.85 15.61
CA LYS A 334 14.09 -2.62 14.86
C LYS A 334 12.95 -1.61 14.84
N HIS A 335 11.71 -2.08 15.00
CA HIS A 335 10.51 -1.26 14.76
C HIS A 335 9.54 -1.20 15.95
N GLY A 336 9.88 -1.90 17.04
CA GLY A 336 9.15 -1.88 18.30
C GLY A 336 7.91 -2.79 18.32
N GLY A 337 7.91 -3.87 17.53
CA GLY A 337 6.80 -4.82 17.44
C GLY A 337 5.59 -4.31 16.65
N CYS A 338 4.62 -5.19 16.41
CA CYS A 338 3.34 -4.86 15.77
C CYS A 338 2.27 -4.56 16.81
N HIS A 339 1.56 -3.43 16.68
CA HIS A 339 0.47 -3.06 17.58
C HIS A 339 -0.92 -3.33 16.99
N GLY A 340 -0.96 -4.03 15.85
CA GLY A 340 -2.17 -4.66 15.32
C GLY A 340 -2.04 -6.19 15.37
N HIS A 341 -1.91 -6.83 14.21
CA HIS A 341 -1.69 -8.28 14.13
C HIS A 341 -0.88 -8.67 12.88
N TYR A 342 -0.26 -9.85 12.90
CA TYR A 342 0.53 -10.35 11.78
C TYR A 342 -0.29 -11.22 10.82
N VAL A 343 -0.08 -11.02 9.52
CA VAL A 343 -0.57 -11.90 8.45
C VAL A 343 0.57 -12.19 7.48
N HIS A 344 0.97 -13.46 7.39
CA HIS A 344 2.15 -13.90 6.63
C HIS A 344 3.40 -13.10 7.00
N ASP A 345 3.70 -13.02 8.30
CA ASP A 345 4.87 -12.35 8.87
C ASP A 345 4.98 -10.84 8.59
N ILE A 346 3.91 -10.22 8.07
CA ILE A 346 3.80 -8.77 7.86
C ILE A 346 2.74 -8.21 8.81
N CYS A 347 3.08 -7.14 9.52
CA CYS A 347 2.17 -6.44 10.41
C CYS A 347 1.05 -5.74 9.64
N ILE A 348 -0.19 -5.99 10.06
CA ILE A 348 -1.33 -5.12 9.82
C ILE A 348 -1.34 -4.10 10.95
N TYR A 349 -1.10 -2.83 10.61
CA TYR A 349 -0.87 -1.77 11.58
C TYR A 349 -2.09 -1.51 12.46
N GLY A 350 -1.86 -1.38 13.75
CA GLY A 350 -2.85 -0.93 14.72
C GLY A 350 -2.55 0.48 15.25
N ASN A 351 -3.40 0.98 16.15
CA ASN A 351 -3.33 2.37 16.62
C ASN A 351 -1.99 2.70 17.29
N GLY A 352 -1.34 1.71 17.92
CA GLY A 352 -0.02 1.88 18.54
C GLY A 352 1.12 2.09 17.54
N ASP A 353 0.92 1.74 16.26
CA ASP A 353 1.92 1.91 15.22
C ASP A 353 1.92 3.32 14.60
N LEU A 354 0.92 4.17 14.90
CA LEU A 354 0.78 5.50 14.31
C LEU A 354 2.02 6.37 14.49
N LYS A 355 2.66 6.36 15.67
CA LYS A 355 3.88 7.14 15.92
C LYS A 355 5.04 6.67 15.03
N TRP A 356 5.16 5.36 14.80
CA TRP A 356 6.17 4.81 13.90
C TRP A 356 5.89 5.20 12.44
N LEU A 357 4.61 5.12 12.04
CA LEU A 357 4.17 5.46 10.68
C LEU A 357 4.39 6.94 10.33
N ILE A 358 4.02 7.87 11.20
CA ILE A 358 4.18 9.32 10.92
C ILE A 358 5.64 9.77 10.90
N ASN A 359 6.54 9.02 11.55
CA ASN A 359 7.97 9.30 11.59
C ASN A 359 8.75 8.61 10.46
N SER A 360 8.10 7.75 9.67
CA SER A 360 8.76 7.04 8.59
C SER A 360 9.16 7.99 7.45
N SER A 361 10.36 7.77 6.88
CA SER A 361 10.79 8.44 5.65
C SER A 361 10.03 7.94 4.41
N SER A 362 9.37 6.78 4.50
CA SER A 362 8.79 6.15 3.34
C SER A 362 7.61 6.91 2.75
N LEU A 363 7.38 6.72 1.45
CA LEU A 363 6.26 7.33 0.73
C LEU A 363 4.91 6.74 1.15
N PHE A 364 4.88 5.41 1.31
CA PHE A 364 3.69 4.64 1.68
C PHE A 364 4.02 3.62 2.78
N ALA A 365 3.00 2.98 3.33
CA ALA A 365 3.13 1.85 4.26
C ALA A 365 2.20 0.69 3.90
N ASN A 366 2.56 -0.52 4.35
CA ASN A 366 1.81 -1.77 4.16
C ASN A 366 1.88 -2.62 5.46
N LYS A 367 0.79 -3.07 6.08
CA LYS A 367 -0.62 -3.15 5.61
C LYS A 367 -1.62 -2.45 6.53
N PHE A 368 -2.75 -2.03 5.97
CA PHE A 368 -3.87 -1.43 6.70
C PHE A 368 -5.17 -2.22 6.53
N GLU A 369 -6.00 -2.20 7.57
CA GLU A 369 -7.37 -2.73 7.55
C GLU A 369 -8.30 -1.75 8.28
N LEU A 370 -9.12 -1.02 7.52
CA LEU A 370 -10.03 -0.01 8.07
C LEU A 370 -11.00 -0.63 9.09
N THR A 371 -11.52 -1.83 8.82
CA THR A 371 -12.48 -2.52 9.70
C THR A 371 -11.87 -2.92 11.04
N ALA A 372 -10.59 -3.33 11.04
CA ALA A 372 -9.92 -3.79 12.26
C ALA A 372 -9.38 -2.62 13.09
N TYR A 373 -8.79 -1.62 12.43
CA TYR A 373 -8.11 -0.50 13.10
C TYR A 373 -8.48 0.85 12.45
N PRO A 374 -9.74 1.31 12.59
CA PRO A 374 -10.22 2.48 11.87
C PRO A 374 -9.43 3.75 12.15
N LEU A 375 -9.10 4.03 13.42
CA LEU A 375 -8.31 5.22 13.79
C LEU A 375 -6.91 5.23 13.18
N THR A 376 -6.32 4.07 12.89
CA THR A 376 -5.00 4.02 12.26
C THR A 376 -5.08 4.64 10.86
N VAL A 377 -6.12 4.32 10.09
CA VAL A 377 -6.34 4.91 8.76
C VAL A 377 -6.86 6.34 8.88
N GLU A 378 -7.87 6.59 9.71
CA GLU A 378 -8.53 7.89 9.83
C GLU A 378 -7.57 8.99 10.33
N CYS A 379 -6.68 8.69 11.28
CA CYS A 379 -5.71 9.67 11.76
C CYS A 379 -4.60 9.97 10.75
N LEU A 380 -4.15 8.96 9.97
CA LEU A 380 -3.21 9.21 8.88
C LEU A 380 -3.86 10.03 7.77
N GLU A 381 -5.10 9.69 7.42
CA GLU A 381 -5.87 10.40 6.40
C GLU A 381 -6.10 11.87 6.77
N LEU A 382 -6.56 12.14 7.99
CA LEU A 382 -6.76 13.50 8.50
C LEU A 382 -5.45 14.29 8.47
N ARG A 383 -4.37 13.72 9.01
CA ARG A 383 -3.05 14.36 9.03
C ARG A 383 -2.53 14.66 7.62
N LEU A 384 -2.71 13.73 6.68
CA LEU A 384 -2.33 13.95 5.29
C LEU A 384 -3.17 15.04 4.64
N ARG A 385 -4.49 15.02 4.86
CA ARG A 385 -5.38 16.05 4.32
C ARG A 385 -5.00 17.45 4.80
N GLU A 386 -4.80 17.63 6.10
CA GLU A 386 -4.39 18.91 6.68
C GLU A 386 -3.05 19.41 6.07
N ARG A 387 -2.06 18.52 5.94
CA ARG A 387 -0.77 18.87 5.32
C ARG A 387 -0.90 19.22 3.85
N THR A 388 -1.70 18.48 3.09
CA THR A 388 -1.95 18.73 1.67
C THR A 388 -2.61 20.09 1.47
N LEU A 389 -3.64 20.42 2.26
CA LEU A 389 -4.32 21.72 2.15
C LEU A 389 -3.42 22.88 2.59
N ASN A 390 -2.61 22.70 3.63
CA ASN A 390 -1.63 23.71 4.06
C ASN A 390 -0.51 23.96 3.02
N GLN A 391 -0.30 23.03 2.08
CA GLN A 391 0.66 23.14 0.97
C GLN A 391 0.05 23.76 -0.30
N SER A 392 -1.25 24.08 -0.28
CA SER A 392 -1.97 24.63 -1.44
C SER A 392 -1.49 26.02 -1.82
N GLU A 393 -1.24 26.22 -3.11
CA GLU A 393 -0.91 27.51 -3.73
C GLU A 393 -2.16 28.17 -4.35
N ILE A 394 -3.31 27.47 -4.33
CA ILE A 394 -4.62 27.98 -4.75
C ILE A 394 -5.59 28.13 -3.58
N ALA A 395 -6.70 28.82 -3.82
CA ALA A 395 -7.79 28.93 -2.85
C ALA A 395 -8.37 27.55 -2.53
N ILE A 396 -8.43 27.24 -1.22
CA ILE A 396 -8.95 25.96 -0.75
C ILE A 396 -10.48 25.97 -0.78
N GLN A 397 -11.09 24.96 -1.38
CA GLN A 397 -12.54 24.80 -1.34
C GLN A 397 -12.99 24.23 0.01
N PRO A 398 -14.09 24.75 0.60
CA PRO A 398 -14.61 24.24 1.87
C PRO A 398 -14.92 22.73 1.85
N SER A 399 -15.36 22.21 0.71
CA SER A 399 -15.66 20.78 0.51
C SER A 399 -14.44 19.87 0.67
N TRP A 400 -13.21 20.39 0.57
CA TRP A 400 -12.00 19.57 0.72
C TRP A 400 -11.60 19.36 2.19
N HIS A 401 -12.21 20.05 3.14
CA HIS A 401 -12.01 19.77 4.57
C HIS A 401 -12.91 18.63 5.04
N PHE A 402 -12.42 17.79 5.95
CA PHE A 402 -13.22 16.75 6.60
C PHE A 402 -14.20 17.30 7.63
#